data_AF-A0A366C3E9-F1
#
_entry.id   AF-A0A366C3E9-F1
#
_cell.length_a   1.000
_cell.length_b   1.000
_cell.length_c   1.000
_cell.angle_alpha   90.00
_cell.angle_beta   90.00
_cell.angle_gamma   90.00
#
_symmetry.space_group_name_H-M   'P 1'
#
loop_
_entity.id
_entity.type
_entity.pdbx_description
1 polymer ?
#
loop_
_entity_poly.entity_id
_entity_poly.type
_entity_poly.pdbx_seq_one_letter_code
_entity_poly.pdbx_strand_id
1 'polypeptide(L)'
;MDGVSLQIRTACAVVGQLKLLLDRLADALDQAEDELRVDPLSAHSKGVQIGFQDLPEPTDHRRHHRPGRPSKIETDPELRAFIEARIDRMTFDGIASEVSRRFPEGRRVAKSAIHAWWQRRRRR
;
A
#
# COMPACT_ATOMS: atom_id res chain seq x y z
N MET A 1 -11.79 -48.08 -9.77
CA MET A 1 -12.55 -46.81 -9.66
C MET A 1 -11.57 -45.69 -9.28
N ASP A 2 -10.47 -45.54 -10.02
CA ASP A 2 -9.27 -44.85 -9.50
C ASP A 2 -8.78 -43.69 -10.40
N GLY A 3 -9.33 -43.59 -11.62
CA GLY A 3 -8.94 -42.56 -12.60
C GLY A 3 -9.43 -41.15 -12.25
N VAL A 4 -10.67 -41.00 -11.76
CA VAL A 4 -11.27 -39.69 -11.46
C VAL A 4 -10.59 -39.02 -10.26
N SER A 5 -10.27 -39.79 -9.21
CA SER A 5 -9.53 -39.28 -8.04
C SER A 5 -8.10 -38.84 -8.38
N LEU A 6 -7.45 -39.47 -9.37
CA LEU A 6 -6.13 -39.04 -9.82
C LEU A 6 -6.21 -37.72 -10.60
N GLN A 7 -7.18 -37.58 -11.51
CA GLN A 7 -7.40 -36.37 -12.30
C GLN A 7 -7.71 -35.14 -11.44
N ILE A 8 -8.54 -35.30 -10.40
CA ILE A 8 -8.88 -34.21 -9.47
C ILE A 8 -7.64 -33.75 -8.68
N ARG A 9 -6.81 -34.69 -8.19
CA ARG A 9 -5.56 -34.34 -7.47
C ARG A 9 -4.58 -33.59 -8.36
N THR A 10 -4.43 -34.03 -9.62
CA THR A 10 -3.57 -33.34 -10.60
C THR A 10 -4.08 -31.94 -10.90
N ALA A 11 -5.39 -31.75 -11.10
CA ALA A 11 -5.98 -30.43 -11.32
C ALA A 11 -5.77 -29.49 -10.11
N CYS A 12 -5.98 -29.98 -8.88
CA CYS A 12 -5.72 -29.19 -7.67
C CYS A 12 -4.24 -28.79 -7.53
N ALA A 13 -3.32 -29.69 -7.89
CA ALA A 13 -1.88 -29.39 -7.87
C ALA A 13 -1.53 -28.28 -8.87
N VAL A 14 -2.09 -28.31 -10.07
CA VAL A 14 -1.87 -27.28 -11.10
C VAL A 14 -2.43 -25.92 -10.66
N VAL A 15 -3.64 -25.89 -10.08
CA VAL A 15 -4.23 -24.65 -9.55
C VAL A 15 -3.39 -24.10 -8.38
N GLY A 16 -2.88 -24.96 -7.51
CA GLY A 16 -1.96 -24.57 -6.43
C GLY A 16 -0.65 -23.99 -6.96
N GLN A 17 -0.07 -24.60 -8.01
CA GLN A 17 1.12 -24.09 -8.68
C GLN A 17 0.87 -22.72 -9.34
N LEU A 18 -0.27 -22.54 -10.01
CA LEU A 18 -0.63 -21.27 -10.62
C LEU A 18 -0.79 -20.17 -9.56
N LYS A 19 -1.40 -20.48 -8.41
CA LYS A 19 -1.52 -19.53 -7.31
C LYS A 19 -0.15 -19.08 -6.78
N LEU A 20 0.76 -20.01 -6.53
CA LEU A 20 2.12 -19.70 -6.08
C LEU A 20 2.90 -18.84 -7.10
N LEU A 21 2.64 -19.05 -8.39
CA LEU A 21 3.26 -18.27 -9.45
C LEU A 21 2.70 -16.84 -9.49
N LEU A 22 1.40 -16.67 -9.27
CA LEU A 22 0.77 -15.35 -9.16
C LEU A 22 1.26 -14.59 -7.91
N ASP A 23 1.37 -15.27 -6.77
CA ASP A 23 1.89 -14.67 -5.53
C ASP A 23 3.34 -14.20 -5.74
N ARG A 24 4.19 -15.01 -6.38
CA ARG A 24 5.57 -14.62 -6.73
C ARG A 24 5.65 -13.44 -7.70
N LEU A 25 4.75 -13.37 -8.68
CA LEU A 25 4.71 -12.24 -9.61
C LEU A 25 4.28 -10.96 -8.91
N ALA A 26 3.33 -11.04 -7.97
CA ALA A 26 2.94 -9.90 -7.15
C ALA A 26 4.11 -9.42 -6.28
N ASP A 27 4.81 -10.34 -5.60
CA ASP A 27 6.00 -10.03 -4.80
C ASP A 27 7.10 -9.39 -5.65
N ALA A 28 7.34 -9.89 -6.87
CA ALA A 28 8.35 -9.35 -7.77
C ALA A 28 7.98 -7.94 -8.28
N LEU A 29 6.70 -7.66 -8.50
CA LEU A 29 6.23 -6.33 -8.87
C LEU A 29 6.34 -5.34 -7.71
N ASP A 30 6.01 -5.76 -6.49
CA ASP A 30 6.21 -4.93 -5.29
C ASP A 30 7.70 -4.68 -5.02
N GLN A 31 8.57 -5.69 -5.22
CA GLN A 31 10.03 -5.53 -5.11
C GLN A 31 10.57 -4.58 -6.19
N ALA A 32 10.13 -4.71 -7.44
CA ALA A 32 10.52 -3.80 -8.52
C ALA A 32 10.03 -2.36 -8.26
N GLU A 33 8.86 -2.17 -7.64
CA GLU A 33 8.37 -0.86 -7.21
C GLU A 33 9.24 -0.26 -6.09
N ASP A 34 9.69 -1.09 -5.12
CA ASP A 34 10.63 -0.69 -4.06
C ASP A 34 12.05 -0.42 -4.59
N GLU A 35 12.52 -1.16 -5.59
CA GLU A 35 13.82 -0.91 -6.24
C GLU A 35 13.78 0.36 -7.10
N LEU A 36 12.67 0.60 -7.82
CA LEU A 36 12.45 1.85 -8.55
C LEU A 36 12.27 3.04 -7.59
N ARG A 37 11.85 2.78 -6.35
CA ARG A 37 11.95 3.70 -5.22
C ARG A 37 13.40 3.78 -4.72
N VAL A 38 14.34 4.02 -5.65
CA VAL A 38 15.71 4.42 -5.35
C VAL A 38 15.65 5.51 -4.29
N ASP A 39 16.27 5.17 -3.17
CA ASP A 39 16.27 5.94 -1.95
C ASP A 39 16.91 7.31 -2.19
N PRO A 40 16.28 8.44 -1.81
CA PRO A 40 17.00 9.71 -1.75
C PRO A 40 18.24 9.63 -0.85
N LEU A 41 18.41 8.62 0.02
CA LEU A 41 19.62 8.40 0.81
C LEU A 41 20.88 8.14 -0.02
N SER A 42 20.80 7.61 -1.24
CA SER A 42 21.99 7.51 -2.10
C SER A 42 22.50 8.86 -2.61
N ALA A 43 21.74 9.95 -2.40
CA ALA A 43 22.18 11.32 -2.67
C ALA A 43 22.68 12.08 -1.42
N HIS A 44 22.64 11.50 -0.21
CA HIS A 44 22.87 12.26 1.03
C HIS A 44 24.31 12.27 1.58
N SER A 45 25.33 11.83 0.85
CA SER A 45 26.72 11.88 1.34
C SER A 45 27.41 13.27 1.26
N LYS A 46 26.64 14.35 1.14
CA LYS A 46 27.09 15.71 1.44
C LYS A 46 26.12 16.35 2.44
N GLY A 47 26.10 15.81 3.65
CA GLY A 47 25.39 16.43 4.77
C GLY A 47 26.00 17.80 5.06
N VAL A 48 25.29 18.87 4.71
CA VAL A 48 25.52 20.18 5.33
C VAL A 48 24.99 20.05 6.76
N GLN A 49 25.90 20.05 7.74
CA GLN A 49 25.53 20.09 9.15
C GLN A 49 24.99 21.48 9.47
N ILE A 50 23.72 21.73 9.15
CA ILE A 50 23.01 22.91 9.63
C ILE A 50 22.48 22.55 11.02
N GLY A 51 22.95 23.27 12.04
CA GLY A 51 22.40 23.12 13.39
C GLY A 51 20.90 23.40 13.38
N PHE A 52 20.12 22.79 14.28
CA PHE A 52 18.67 23.04 14.37
C PHE A 52 18.32 24.54 14.55
N GLN A 53 19.28 25.35 15.00
CA GLN A 53 19.16 26.80 15.17
C GLN A 53 19.31 27.60 13.87
N ASP A 54 19.86 26.99 12.82
CA ASP A 54 20.12 27.60 11.50
C ASP A 54 19.12 27.13 10.42
N LEU A 55 18.07 26.40 10.80
CA LEU A 55 17.02 26.04 9.87
C LEU A 55 16.25 27.30 9.45
N PRO A 56 16.06 27.56 8.15
CA PRO A 56 15.24 28.67 7.71
C PRO A 56 13.83 28.50 8.27
N GLU A 57 13.23 29.60 8.73
CA GLU A 57 11.85 29.58 9.21
C GLU A 57 10.94 28.90 8.16
N PRO A 58 10.00 28.04 8.58
CA PRO A 58 9.10 27.38 7.65
C PRO A 58 8.37 28.39 6.78
N THR A 59 8.76 28.48 5.50
CA THR A 59 8.20 29.45 4.56
C THR A 59 6.70 29.23 4.36
N ASP A 60 5.95 30.33 4.22
CA ASP A 60 4.50 30.28 3.94
C ASP A 60 4.17 29.42 2.72
N HIS A 61 5.11 29.34 1.76
CA HIS A 61 5.04 28.44 0.61
C HIS A 61 4.84 26.97 1.02
N ARG A 62 5.62 26.44 1.98
CA ARG A 62 5.46 25.06 2.47
C ARG A 62 4.15 24.84 3.22
N ARG A 63 3.65 25.85 3.94
CA ARG A 63 2.34 25.79 4.62
C ARG A 63 1.19 25.78 3.62
N HIS A 64 1.31 26.56 2.55
CA HIS A 64 0.33 26.61 1.46
C HIS A 64 0.29 25.32 0.63
N HIS A 65 1.44 24.69 0.41
CA HIS A 65 1.55 23.43 -0.34
C HIS A 65 1.38 22.17 0.52
N ARG A 66 1.36 22.30 1.86
CA ARG A 66 0.96 21.18 2.72
C ARG A 66 -0.53 20.95 2.46
N PRO A 67 -0.95 19.77 1.97
CA PRO A 67 -2.37 19.50 1.81
C PRO A 67 -2.99 19.52 3.22
N GLY A 68 -3.65 20.62 3.56
CA GLY A 68 -4.32 20.82 4.86
C GLY A 68 -5.58 19.97 5.01
N ARG A 69 -5.98 19.27 3.95
CA ARG A 69 -7.15 18.40 3.95
C ARG A 69 -6.77 17.00 4.43
N PRO A 70 -7.34 16.51 5.55
CA PRO A 70 -7.16 15.13 5.97
C PRO A 70 -7.61 14.15 4.87
N SER A 71 -6.94 13.00 4.78
CA SER A 71 -7.27 12.01 3.77
C SER A 71 -8.67 11.43 4.00
N LYS A 72 -9.34 10.97 2.94
CA LYS A 72 -10.70 10.38 3.04
C LYS A 72 -10.79 9.31 4.14
N ILE A 73 -9.74 8.50 4.27
CA ILE A 73 -9.64 7.42 5.27
C ILE A 73 -9.57 7.99 6.69
N GLU A 74 -8.93 9.14 6.93
CA GLU A 74 -8.92 9.76 8.26
C GLU A 74 -10.29 10.37 8.62
N THR A 75 -10.95 10.99 7.64
CA THR A 75 -12.25 11.65 7.85
C THR A 75 -13.42 10.69 7.97
N ASP A 76 -13.31 9.48 7.43
CA ASP A 76 -14.39 8.49 7.39
C ASP A 76 -14.09 7.35 8.37
N PRO A 77 -14.75 7.32 9.56
CA PRO A 77 -14.46 6.34 10.59
C PRO A 77 -14.87 4.91 10.19
N GLU A 78 -15.93 4.76 9.40
CA GLU A 78 -16.40 3.45 8.93
C GLU A 78 -15.44 2.88 7.88
N LEU A 79 -15.02 3.69 6.92
CA LEU A 79 -14.02 3.30 5.92
C LEU A 79 -12.69 2.93 6.59
N ARG A 80 -12.27 3.73 7.58
CA ARG A 80 -11.07 3.45 8.36
C ARG A 80 -11.14 2.12 9.09
N ALA A 81 -12.20 1.87 9.86
CA ALA A 81 -12.39 0.60 10.56
C ALA A 81 -12.41 -0.59 9.58
N PHE A 82 -13.03 -0.41 8.41
CA PHE A 82 -13.07 -1.43 7.37
C PHE A 82 -11.68 -1.80 6.85
N ILE A 83 -10.85 -0.79 6.58
CA ILE A 83 -9.46 -0.94 6.10
C ILE A 83 -8.59 -1.53 7.20
N GLU A 84 -8.65 -1.01 8.43
CA GLU A 84 -7.90 -1.51 9.59
C GLU A 84 -8.14 -2.99 9.82
N ALA A 85 -9.40 -3.44 9.79
CA ALA A 85 -9.74 -4.83 9.99
C ALA A 85 -9.21 -5.78 8.89
N ARG A 86 -8.67 -5.26 7.78
CA ARG A 86 -8.21 -6.05 6.62
C ARG A 86 -6.74 -5.84 6.28
N ILE A 87 -6.11 -4.79 6.82
CA ILE A 87 -4.75 -4.38 6.47
C ILE A 87 -3.71 -5.48 6.73
N ASP A 88 -3.95 -6.33 7.74
CA ASP A 88 -3.03 -7.41 8.13
C ASP A 88 -3.26 -8.73 7.38
N ARG A 89 -4.36 -8.86 6.64
CA ARG A 89 -4.80 -10.12 6.02
C ARG A 89 -5.09 -10.04 4.52
N MET A 90 -4.99 -8.85 3.93
CA MET A 90 -5.28 -8.60 2.51
C MET A 90 -4.26 -7.63 1.92
N THR A 91 -3.97 -7.81 0.64
CA THR A 91 -3.17 -6.85 -0.13
C THR A 91 -3.92 -5.52 -0.30
N PHE A 92 -3.19 -4.42 -0.54
CA PHE A 92 -3.81 -3.11 -0.73
C PHE A 92 -4.76 -3.08 -1.94
N ASP A 93 -4.45 -3.80 -3.01
CA ASP A 93 -5.33 -3.95 -4.18
C ASP A 93 -6.60 -4.74 -3.85
N GLY A 94 -6.46 -5.79 -3.04
CA GLY A 94 -7.59 -6.56 -2.52
C GLY A 94 -8.52 -5.70 -1.67
N ILE A 95 -7.96 -4.84 -0.81
CA ILE A 95 -8.72 -3.92 0.03
C ILE A 95 -9.40 -2.85 -0.84
N ALA A 96 -8.72 -2.26 -1.82
CA ALA A 96 -9.32 -1.27 -2.73
C ALA A 96 -10.51 -1.86 -3.51
N SER A 97 -10.38 -3.12 -3.96
CA SER A 97 -11.45 -3.86 -4.64
C SER A 97 -12.64 -4.14 -3.72
N GLU A 98 -12.39 -4.51 -2.47
CA GLU A 98 -13.45 -4.69 -1.47
C GLU A 98 -14.13 -3.36 -1.11
N VAL A 99 -13.36 -2.27 -1.02
CA VAL A 99 -13.90 -0.93 -0.79
C VAL A 99 -14.80 -0.50 -1.95
N SER A 100 -14.41 -0.75 -3.21
CA SER A 100 -15.22 -0.37 -4.36
C SER A 100 -16.55 -1.14 -4.44
N ARG A 101 -16.56 -2.39 -3.97
CA ARG A 101 -17.78 -3.22 -3.83
C ARG A 101 -18.71 -2.72 -2.72
N ARG A 102 -18.18 -2.31 -1.57
CA ARG A 102 -18.99 -2.03 -0.37
C ARG A 102 -19.34 -0.56 -0.18
N PHE A 103 -18.52 0.36 -0.67
CA PHE A 103 -18.70 1.79 -0.46
C PHE A 103 -19.18 2.49 -1.74
N PRO A 104 -20.05 3.51 -1.61
CA PRO A 104 -20.49 4.32 -2.75
C PRO A 104 -19.31 5.08 -3.35
N GLU A 105 -19.42 5.46 -4.63
CA GLU A 105 -18.30 6.00 -5.43
C GLU A 105 -17.55 7.16 -4.76
N GLY A 106 -18.27 8.09 -4.12
CA GLY A 106 -17.67 9.22 -3.41
C GLY A 106 -16.75 8.84 -2.23
N ARG A 107 -16.97 7.67 -1.63
CA ARG A 107 -16.22 7.13 -0.47
C ARG A 107 -15.16 6.10 -0.87
N ARG A 108 -15.04 5.77 -2.15
CA ARG A 108 -14.03 4.81 -2.63
C ARG A 108 -12.62 5.41 -2.54
N VAL A 109 -11.65 4.53 -2.31
CA VAL A 109 -10.22 4.85 -2.26
C VAL A 109 -9.42 3.83 -3.06
N ALA A 110 -8.37 4.29 -3.76
CA ALA A 110 -7.48 3.44 -4.54
C ALA A 110 -6.36 2.83 -3.67
N LYS A 111 -5.67 1.79 -4.18
CA LYS A 111 -4.50 1.14 -3.56
C LYS A 111 -3.50 2.15 -3.00
N SER A 112 -3.10 3.13 -3.82
CA SER A 112 -2.11 4.15 -3.48
C SER A 112 -2.53 5.02 -2.28
N ALA A 113 -3.82 5.34 -2.16
CA ALA A 113 -4.35 6.10 -1.03
C ALA A 113 -4.31 5.28 0.27
N ILE A 114 -4.61 3.97 0.19
CA ILE A 114 -4.52 3.04 1.32
C ILE A 114 -3.06 2.88 1.75
N HIS A 115 -2.16 2.65 0.79
CA HIS A 115 -0.72 2.51 1.06
C HIS A 115 -0.13 3.78 1.70
N ALA A 116 -0.39 4.96 1.13
CA ALA A 116 0.09 6.23 1.66
C ALA A 116 -0.47 6.54 3.07
N TRP A 117 -1.70 6.14 3.36
CA TRP A 117 -2.27 6.25 4.70
C TRP A 117 -1.59 5.29 5.68
N TRP A 118 -1.37 4.03 5.29
CA TRP A 118 -0.69 3.03 6.12
C TRP A 118 0.75 3.42 6.46
N GLN A 119 1.52 3.87 5.46
CA GLN A 119 2.89 4.35 5.65
C GLN A 119 2.98 5.54 6.62
N ARG A 120 2.04 6.50 6.54
CA ARG A 120 1.98 7.63 7.48
C ARG A 120 1.67 7.17 8.91
N ARG A 121 0.86 6.14 9.07
CA ARG A 121 0.51 5.58 10.37
C ARG A 121 1.66 4.81 11.01
N ARG A 122 2.43 4.05 10.24
CA ARG A 122 3.59 3.28 10.73
C ARG A 122 4.77 4.13 11.22
N ARG A 123 4.86 5.39 10.79
CA ARG A 123 5.90 6.34 11.21
C ARG A 123 5.57 7.08 12.50
N ARG A 124 4.36 6.89 13.04
CA ARG A 124 3.93 7.42 14.33
C ARG A 124 4.10 6.35 15.39
#